data_AF-A0A1S1Y2R7-F1
#
_entry.id   AF-A0A1S1Y2R7-F1
#
_cell.length_a   1.000
_cell.length_b   1.000
_cell.length_c   1.000
_cell.angle_alpha   90.00
_cell.angle_beta   90.00
_cell.angle_gamma   90.00
#
_symmetry.space_group_name_H-M   'P 1'
#
loop_
_entity.id
_entity.type
_entity.pdbx_description
1 polymer ?
#
loop_
_entity_poly.entity_id
_entity_poly.type
_entity_poly.pdbx_seq_one_letter_code
_entity_poly.pdbx_strand_id
1 'polypeptide(L)'
;MIGFIFCCVGLAFLVQNGNPYLALLETPVALAIGLTLMGTALLAGYLKKLPTIVWHDGFASAGLLVWYAYWKPQFNDDAPMFFFFPVYFATLTTLVTLSLINRAERFDLDSIEHLRYLEKITRFNFGSVIGFVIVGLLVTRHYALYPMSMTFYIVRHTMVVCLESVEKA
;
A
#
# COMPACT_ATOMS: atom_id res chain seq x y z
N MET A 1 8.32 -1.53 3.33
CA MET A 1 6.90 -1.84 3.61
C MET A 1 6.76 -3.29 4.02
N ILE A 2 7.44 -3.66 5.11
CA ILE A 2 7.45 -5.06 5.56
C ILE A 2 6.16 -5.34 6.34
N GLY A 3 5.66 -4.36 7.11
CA GLY A 3 4.39 -4.48 7.82
C GLY A 3 3.24 -4.76 6.87
N PHE A 4 3.17 -4.04 5.75
CA PHE A 4 2.14 -4.23 4.72
C PHE A 4 2.20 -5.62 4.10
N ILE A 5 3.40 -6.18 3.85
CA ILE A 5 3.55 -7.55 3.36
C ILE A 5 2.97 -8.54 4.38
N PHE A 6 3.31 -8.41 5.66
CA PHE A 6 2.78 -9.28 6.71
C PHE A 6 1.26 -9.15 6.86
N CYS A 7 0.72 -7.94 6.79
CA CYS A 7 -0.72 -7.70 6.81
C CYS A 7 -1.42 -8.36 5.61
N CYS A 8 -0.84 -8.26 4.41
CA CYS A 8 -1.39 -8.87 3.20
C CYS A 8 -1.39 -10.40 3.27
N VAL A 9 -0.25 -11.00 3.64
CA VAL A 9 -0.13 -12.46 3.77
C VAL A 9 -1.02 -12.98 4.90
N GLY A 10 -1.05 -12.27 6.03
CA GLY A 10 -1.92 -12.60 7.16
C GLY A 10 -3.39 -12.57 6.77
N LEU A 11 -3.84 -11.53 6.06
CA LEU A 11 -5.21 -11.43 5.59
C LEU A 11 -5.55 -12.54 4.59
N ALA A 12 -4.68 -12.79 3.60
CA ALA A 12 -4.89 -13.87 2.63
C ALA A 12 -5.02 -15.23 3.33
N PHE A 13 -4.16 -15.49 4.32
CA PHE A 13 -4.21 -16.72 5.12
C PHE A 13 -5.53 -16.83 5.90
N LEU A 14 -5.99 -15.75 6.55
CA LEU A 14 -7.26 -15.76 7.27
C LEU A 14 -8.45 -16.04 6.34
N VAL A 15 -8.48 -15.38 5.17
CA VAL A 15 -9.52 -15.55 4.14
C VAL A 15 -9.53 -16.97 3.61
N GLN A 16 -8.37 -17.53 3.26
CA GLN A 16 -8.26 -18.88 2.70
C GLN A 16 -8.75 -19.96 3.67
N ASN A 17 -8.56 -19.77 4.98
CA ASN A 17 -8.94 -20.74 6.00
C ASN A 17 -10.33 -20.48 6.60
N GLY A 18 -11.07 -19.48 6.13
CA GLY A 18 -12.39 -19.13 6.70
C GLY A 18 -12.32 -18.83 8.20
N ASN A 19 -11.26 -18.15 8.63
CA ASN A 19 -10.96 -18.03 10.05
C ASN A 19 -12.00 -17.14 10.79
N PRO A 20 -12.46 -17.52 12.01
CA PRO A 20 -13.45 -16.74 12.75
C PRO A 20 -13.01 -15.30 13.09
N TYR A 21 -11.70 -15.00 13.11
CA TYR A 21 -11.20 -13.64 13.32
C TYR A 21 -11.56 -12.67 12.18
N LEU A 22 -11.97 -13.16 11.01
CA LEU A 22 -12.47 -12.32 9.91
C LEU A 22 -13.70 -11.50 10.33
N ALA A 23 -14.58 -12.07 11.15
CA ALA A 23 -15.76 -11.38 11.67
C ALA A 23 -15.39 -10.14 12.50
N LEU A 24 -14.23 -10.15 13.16
CA LEU A 24 -13.73 -8.97 13.89
C LEU A 24 -13.31 -7.85 12.93
N LEU A 25 -12.68 -8.22 11.81
CA LEU A 25 -12.19 -7.29 10.78
C LEU A 25 -13.33 -6.64 9.98
N GLU A 26 -14.50 -7.26 9.96
CA GLU A 26 -15.70 -6.77 9.28
C GLU A 26 -16.50 -5.76 10.12
N THR A 27 -16.11 -5.56 11.38
CA THR A 27 -16.85 -4.68 12.29
C THR A 27 -16.68 -3.19 11.92
N PRO A 28 -17.69 -2.35 12.25
CA PRO A 28 -17.54 -0.89 12.17
C PRO A 28 -16.38 -0.35 13.02
N VAL A 29 -16.05 -1.05 14.11
CA VAL A 29 -14.91 -0.72 14.97
C VAL A 29 -13.59 -0.93 14.22
N ALA A 30 -13.42 -2.05 13.53
CA ALA A 30 -12.24 -2.30 12.70
C ALA A 30 -12.11 -1.26 11.58
N LEU A 31 -13.23 -0.87 10.94
CA LEU A 31 -13.23 0.21 9.96
C LEU A 31 -12.78 1.55 10.57
N ALA A 32 -13.30 1.92 11.74
CA ALA A 32 -12.90 3.15 12.44
C ALA A 32 -11.42 3.14 12.84
N ILE A 33 -10.91 2.01 13.33
CA ILE A 33 -9.48 1.81 13.62
C ILE A 33 -8.66 1.95 12.34
N GLY A 34 -9.08 1.32 11.24
CA GLY A 34 -8.40 1.45 9.95
C GLY A 34 -8.34 2.91 9.47
N LEU A 35 -9.46 3.63 9.51
CA LEU A 35 -9.53 5.03 9.07
C LEU A 35 -8.68 5.95 9.95
N THR A 36 -8.69 5.75 11.27
CA THR A 36 -7.87 6.54 12.20
C THR A 36 -6.37 6.27 12.00
N LEU A 37 -5.95 5.01 11.84
CA LEU A 37 -4.56 4.66 11.53
C LEU A 37 -4.13 5.21 10.17
N MET A 38 -4.98 5.11 9.15
CA MET A 38 -4.70 5.62 7.80
C MET A 38 -4.54 7.16 7.81
N GLY A 39 -5.47 7.86 8.48
CA GLY A 39 -5.42 9.32 8.62
C GLY A 39 -4.22 9.80 9.45
N THR A 40 -3.91 9.13 10.56
CA THR A 40 -2.74 9.48 11.40
C THR A 40 -1.42 9.21 10.68
N ALA A 41 -1.30 8.12 9.91
CA ALA A 41 -0.12 7.86 9.09
C ALA A 41 0.09 8.95 8.03
N LEU A 42 -0.97 9.39 7.34
CA LEU A 42 -0.91 10.49 6.39
C LEU A 42 -0.50 11.81 7.06
N LEU A 43 -1.13 12.16 8.18
CA LEU A 43 -0.82 13.39 8.91
C LEU A 43 0.61 13.37 9.43
N ALA A 44 1.08 12.26 9.99
CA ALA A 44 2.44 12.11 10.48
C ALA A 44 3.47 12.19 9.35
N GLY A 45 3.18 11.62 8.19
CA GLY A 45 4.00 11.75 6.98
C GLY A 45 4.04 13.18 6.45
N TYR A 46 2.90 13.86 6.36
CA TYR A 46 2.81 15.25 5.89
C TYR A 46 3.53 16.23 6.81
N LEU A 47 3.41 16.03 8.13
CA LEU A 47 4.15 16.79 9.14
C LEU A 47 5.64 16.41 9.24
N LYS A 48 6.12 15.51 8.38
CA LYS A 48 7.50 14.98 8.36
C LYS A 48 7.95 14.43 9.73
N LYS A 49 7.01 13.95 10.54
CA LYS A 49 7.28 13.38 11.88
C LYS A 49 7.73 11.93 11.83
N LEU A 50 7.54 11.25 10.70
CA LEU A 50 7.93 9.86 10.49
C LEU A 50 8.79 9.72 9.23
N PRO A 51 9.76 8.78 9.24
CA PRO A 51 10.48 8.41 8.03
C PRO A 51 9.52 7.95 6.93
N THR A 52 9.88 8.24 5.67
CA THR A 52 9.13 7.86 4.47
C THR A 52 8.66 6.41 4.54
N ILE A 53 9.58 5.46 4.74
CA ILE A 53 9.27 4.03 4.83
C ILE A 53 8.16 3.73 5.85
N VAL A 54 8.19 4.36 7.04
CA VAL A 54 7.31 4.01 8.15
C VAL A 54 5.88 4.49 7.90
N TRP A 55 5.69 5.75 7.52
CA TRP A 55 4.34 6.27 7.34
C TRP A 55 3.66 5.67 6.11
N HIS A 56 4.44 5.31 5.08
CA HIS A 56 3.89 4.63 3.91
C HIS A 56 3.47 3.20 4.21
N ASP A 57 4.28 2.47 4.97
CA ASP A 57 3.95 1.13 5.43
C ASP A 57 2.67 1.15 6.29
N GLY A 58 2.58 2.12 7.20
CA GLY A 58 1.39 2.35 8.02
C GLY A 58 0.15 2.69 7.19
N PHE A 59 0.28 3.60 6.22
CA PHE A 59 -0.83 3.98 5.33
C PHE A 59 -1.34 2.79 4.52
N ALA A 60 -0.45 2.02 3.90
CA ALA A 60 -0.84 0.86 3.10
C ALA A 60 -1.47 -0.25 3.96
N SER A 61 -0.91 -0.52 5.14
CA SER A 61 -1.42 -1.53 6.07
C SER A 61 -2.80 -1.14 6.62
N ALA A 62 -2.97 0.12 7.02
CA ALA A 62 -4.25 0.64 7.46
C ALA A 62 -5.26 0.66 6.29
N GLY A 63 -4.82 1.05 5.10
CA GLY A 63 -5.63 1.02 3.88
C GLY A 63 -6.14 -0.38 3.53
N LEU A 64 -5.34 -1.44 3.77
CA LEU A 64 -5.78 -2.82 3.61
C LEU A 64 -6.89 -3.19 4.60
N LEU A 65 -6.75 -2.76 5.86
CA LEU A 65 -7.77 -2.97 6.88
C LEU A 65 -9.08 -2.25 6.53
N VAL A 66 -8.98 -0.97 6.13
CA VAL A 66 -10.13 -0.18 5.67
C VAL A 66 -10.78 -0.85 4.47
N TRP A 67 -9.99 -1.27 3.48
CA TRP A 67 -10.49 -1.95 2.30
C TRP A 67 -11.28 -3.20 2.65
N TYR A 68 -10.70 -4.09 3.48
CA TYR A 68 -11.38 -5.32 3.87
C TYR A 68 -12.67 -5.02 4.64
N ALA A 69 -12.59 -4.20 5.69
CA ALA A 69 -13.73 -3.86 6.54
C ALA A 69 -14.85 -3.14 5.77
N TYR A 70 -14.50 -2.27 4.82
CA TYR A 70 -15.46 -1.50 4.05
C TYR A 70 -16.08 -2.32 2.92
N TRP A 71 -15.30 -3.14 2.22
CA TRP A 71 -15.75 -3.87 1.03
C TRP A 71 -16.44 -5.17 1.39
N LYS A 72 -15.97 -5.91 2.39
CA LYS A 72 -16.50 -7.24 2.70
C LYS A 72 -18.03 -7.27 2.88
N PRO A 73 -18.69 -6.31 3.57
CA PRO A 73 -20.16 -6.28 3.66
C PRO A 73 -20.89 -5.95 2.34
N GLN A 74 -20.20 -5.43 1.34
CA GLN A 74 -20.79 -4.99 0.06
C GLN A 74 -20.66 -6.04 -1.06
N PHE A 75 -19.80 -7.04 -0.88
CA PHE A 75 -19.51 -8.07 -1.88
C PHE A 75 -19.92 -9.44 -1.36
N ASN A 76 -20.08 -10.40 -2.28
CA ASN A 76 -20.37 -11.79 -1.92
C ASN A 76 -19.22 -12.39 -1.10
N ASP A 77 -19.55 -13.35 -0.23
CA ASP A 77 -18.58 -13.99 0.65
C ASP A 77 -17.48 -14.72 -0.11
N ASP A 78 -17.83 -15.28 -1.26
CA ASP A 78 -16.93 -16.01 -2.17
C ASP A 78 -16.18 -15.11 -3.15
N ALA A 79 -16.24 -13.77 -2.99
CA ALA A 79 -15.58 -12.85 -3.90
C ALA A 79 -14.05 -13.09 -3.89
N PRO A 80 -13.46 -13.54 -5.01
CA PRO A 80 -12.08 -14.05 -5.02
C PRO A 80 -11.04 -12.94 -4.75
N MET A 81 -11.43 -11.67 -4.94
CA MET A 81 -10.57 -10.51 -4.70
C MET A 81 -10.07 -10.41 -3.24
N PHE A 82 -10.83 -10.91 -2.25
CA PHE A 82 -10.42 -10.88 -0.84
C PHE A 82 -9.19 -11.75 -0.57
N PHE A 83 -8.92 -12.74 -1.42
CA PHE A 83 -7.70 -13.54 -1.40
C PHE A 83 -6.65 -13.01 -2.39
N PHE A 84 -7.03 -12.78 -3.66
CA PHE A 84 -6.06 -12.46 -4.71
C PHE A 84 -5.43 -11.08 -4.58
N PHE A 85 -6.17 -10.05 -4.11
CA PHE A 85 -5.59 -8.71 -4.00
C PHE A 85 -4.50 -8.63 -2.92
N PRO A 86 -4.70 -9.14 -1.70
CA PRO A 86 -3.63 -9.20 -0.71
C PRO A 86 -2.42 -10.00 -1.19
N VAL A 87 -2.63 -11.16 -1.82
CA VAL A 87 -1.53 -11.95 -2.41
C VAL A 87 -0.77 -11.14 -3.45
N TYR A 88 -1.49 -10.50 -4.38
CA TYR A 88 -0.91 -9.63 -5.40
C TYR A 88 -0.08 -8.50 -4.79
N PHE A 89 -0.61 -7.79 -3.79
CA PHE A 89 0.09 -6.70 -3.13
C PHE A 89 1.34 -7.18 -2.38
N ALA A 90 1.26 -8.31 -1.69
CA ALA A 90 2.40 -8.92 -1.00
C ALA A 90 3.50 -9.30 -2.00
N THR A 91 3.15 -9.97 -3.10
CA THR A 91 4.10 -10.37 -4.14
C THR A 91 4.73 -9.15 -4.80
N LEU A 92 3.94 -8.16 -5.22
CA LEU A 92 4.45 -6.95 -5.84
C LEU A 92 5.40 -6.20 -4.89
N THR A 93 4.97 -5.97 -3.65
CA THR A 93 5.77 -5.24 -2.65
C THR A 93 7.07 -5.97 -2.33
N THR A 94 7.02 -7.30 -2.21
CA THR A 94 8.21 -8.14 -1.98
C THR A 94 9.16 -8.05 -3.17
N LEU A 95 8.64 -8.17 -4.40
CA LEU A 95 9.42 -8.10 -5.62
C LEU A 95 10.16 -6.77 -5.72
N VAL A 96 9.46 -5.64 -5.59
CA VAL A 96 10.11 -4.31 -5.68
C VAL A 96 11.06 -4.04 -4.53
N THR A 97 10.79 -4.57 -3.33
CA THR A 97 11.69 -4.41 -2.18
C THR A 97 13.00 -5.15 -2.41
N LEU A 98 12.94 -6.42 -2.84
CA LEU A 98 14.11 -7.26 -3.03
C LEU A 98 14.93 -6.88 -4.27
N SER A 99 14.25 -6.53 -5.36
CA SER A 99 14.91 -6.24 -6.65
C SER A 99 15.41 -4.80 -6.76
N LEU A 100 14.69 -3.84 -6.18
CA LEU A 100 15.00 -2.41 -6.32
C LEU A 100 15.52 -1.82 -5.01
N ILE A 101 14.71 -1.79 -3.95
CA ILE A 101 15.06 -1.07 -2.70
C ILE A 101 16.36 -1.60 -2.08
N ASN A 102 16.47 -2.91 -1.86
CA ASN A 102 17.65 -3.53 -1.25
C ASN A 102 18.91 -3.45 -2.13
N ARG A 103 18.75 -3.09 -3.41
CA ARG A 103 19.85 -2.97 -4.37
C ARG A 103 20.11 -1.52 -4.79
N ALA A 104 19.39 -0.54 -4.24
CA ALA A 104 19.42 0.84 -4.68
C ALA A 104 20.82 1.45 -4.62
N GLU A 105 21.61 1.14 -3.58
CA GLU A 105 23.00 1.60 -3.42
C GLU A 105 23.95 1.10 -4.53
N ARG A 106 23.54 0.10 -5.32
CA ARG A 106 24.33 -0.47 -6.41
C ARG A 106 23.87 0.00 -7.79
N PHE A 107 22.95 0.95 -7.85
CA PHE A 107 22.50 1.51 -9.12
C PHE A 107 23.63 2.32 -9.76
N ASP A 108 23.79 2.17 -11.07
CA ASP A 108 24.70 3.00 -11.86
C ASP A 108 24.15 4.44 -11.98
N LEU A 109 25.03 5.37 -12.37
CA LEU A 109 24.68 6.79 -12.46
C LEU A 109 23.56 7.06 -13.47
N ASP A 110 23.54 6.36 -14.60
CA ASP A 110 22.51 6.55 -15.62
C ASP A 110 21.14 6.11 -15.08
N SER A 111 21.07 4.97 -14.38
CA SER A 111 19.86 4.49 -13.69
C SER A 111 19.36 5.48 -12.65
N ILE A 112 20.26 6.09 -11.87
CA ILE A 112 19.91 7.11 -10.85
C ILE A 112 19.34 8.37 -11.52
N GLU A 113 19.94 8.85 -12.61
CA GLU A 113 19.45 10.01 -13.34
C GLU A 113 18.07 9.78 -13.95
N HIS A 114 17.84 8.60 -14.54
CA HIS A 114 16.53 8.22 -15.06
C HIS A 114 15.49 8.13 -13.93
N LEU A 115 15.86 7.58 -12.78
CA LEU A 115 14.97 7.50 -11.63
C LEU A 115 14.60 8.89 -11.09
N ARG A 116 15.56 9.82 -11.01
CA ARG A 116 15.30 11.23 -10.65
C ARG A 116 14.39 11.92 -11.67
N TYR A 117 14.61 11.66 -12.97
CA TYR A 117 13.75 12.20 -14.01
C TYR A 117 12.31 11.70 -13.86
N LEU A 118 12.12 10.39 -13.67
CA LEU A 118 10.80 9.78 -13.47
C LEU A 118 10.11 10.30 -12.20
N GLU A 119 10.85 10.48 -11.10
CA GLU A 119 10.31 11.03 -9.85
C GLU A 119 9.77 12.46 -10.05
N LYS A 120 10.48 13.28 -10.83
CA LYS A 120 10.11 14.67 -11.14
C LYS A 120 8.94 14.82 -12.09
N ILE A 121 8.50 13.76 -12.79
CA ILE A 121 7.31 13.84 -13.65
C ILE A 121 6.07 14.12 -12.78
N THR A 122 5.59 15.36 -12.83
CA THR A 122 4.53 15.92 -12.00
C THR A 122 3.18 15.22 -12.11
N ARG A 123 2.95 14.48 -13.21
CA ARG A 123 1.74 13.65 -13.40
C ARG A 123 1.64 12.51 -12.38
N PHE A 124 2.73 12.20 -11.67
CA PHE A 124 2.80 11.17 -10.63
C PHE A 124 3.16 11.76 -9.25
N ASN A 125 2.67 12.96 -8.92
CA ASN A 125 2.88 13.50 -7.57
C ASN A 125 2.29 12.55 -6.50
N PHE A 126 3.04 12.34 -5.42
CA PHE A 126 2.67 11.45 -4.33
C PHE A 126 1.27 11.73 -3.77
N GLY A 127 0.91 13.01 -3.62
CA GLY A 127 -0.42 13.42 -3.14
C GLY A 127 -1.56 12.96 -4.05
N SER A 128 -1.38 13.03 -5.37
CA SER A 128 -2.40 12.54 -6.32
C SER A 128 -2.54 11.02 -6.29
N VAL A 129 -1.45 10.29 -6.03
CA VAL A 129 -1.50 8.82 -5.89
C VAL A 129 -2.25 8.43 -4.62
N ILE A 130 -2.00 9.09 -3.49
CA ILE A 130 -2.80 8.89 -2.26
C ILE A 130 -4.27 9.18 -2.51
N GLY A 131 -4.59 10.32 -3.13
CA GLY A 131 -5.96 10.68 -3.47
C GLY A 131 -6.63 9.63 -4.34
N PHE A 132 -5.90 9.09 -5.31
CA PHE A 132 -6.38 8.00 -6.17
C PHE A 132 -6.61 6.69 -5.40
N VAL A 133 -5.77 6.35 -4.40
CA VAL A 133 -6.01 5.21 -3.50
C VAL A 133 -7.29 5.38 -2.69
N ILE A 134 -7.51 6.56 -2.12
CA ILE A 134 -8.72 6.86 -1.34
C ILE A 134 -9.96 6.78 -2.22
N VAL A 135 -9.93 7.41 -3.39
CA VAL A 135 -11.05 7.34 -4.36
C VAL A 135 -11.27 5.90 -4.81
N GLY A 136 -10.21 5.16 -5.14
CA GLY A 136 -10.29 3.75 -5.52
C GLY A 136 -10.91 2.88 -4.43
N LEU A 137 -10.64 3.18 -3.16
CA LEU A 137 -11.24 2.49 -2.01
C LEU A 137 -12.73 2.81 -1.84
N LEU A 138 -13.16 4.04 -2.15
CA LEU A 138 -14.57 4.45 -2.02
C LEU A 138 -15.45 4.00 -3.21
N VAL A 139 -14.86 3.82 -4.40
CA VAL A 139 -15.60 3.46 -5.63
C VAL A 139 -15.65 1.94 -5.80
N THR A 140 -16.55 1.28 -5.07
CA THR A 140 -16.70 -0.19 -5.12
C THR A 140 -17.22 -0.73 -6.45
N ARG A 141 -18.01 0.06 -7.20
CA ARG A 141 -18.53 -0.31 -8.52
C ARG A 141 -17.44 -0.66 -9.55
N HIS A 142 -16.28 -0.01 -9.42
CA HIS A 142 -15.11 -0.28 -10.24
C HIS A 142 -14.00 -0.86 -9.36
N TYR A 143 -14.25 -2.07 -8.85
CA TYR A 143 -13.40 -2.75 -7.87
C TYR A 143 -11.91 -2.86 -8.26
N ALA A 144 -11.58 -2.80 -9.55
CA ALA A 144 -10.20 -2.81 -10.05
C ALA A 144 -9.44 -1.48 -9.82
N LEU A 145 -10.14 -0.37 -9.52
CA LEU A 145 -9.48 0.92 -9.25
C LEU A 145 -8.59 0.86 -8.01
N TYR A 146 -9.06 0.21 -6.95
CA TYR A 146 -8.27 0.06 -5.72
C TYR A 146 -6.92 -0.65 -5.95
N PRO A 147 -6.85 -1.88 -6.49
CA PRO A 147 -5.57 -2.54 -6.73
C PRO A 147 -4.68 -1.80 -7.74
N MET A 148 -5.25 -1.15 -8.76
CA MET A 148 -4.47 -0.30 -9.68
C MET A 148 -3.85 0.90 -8.95
N SER A 149 -4.62 1.59 -8.12
CA SER A 149 -4.14 2.73 -7.34
C SER A 149 -3.06 2.32 -6.33
N MET A 150 -3.23 1.17 -5.65
CA MET A 150 -2.23 0.61 -4.74
C MET A 150 -0.95 0.20 -5.48
N THR A 151 -1.04 -0.26 -6.72
CA THR A 151 0.13 -0.54 -7.56
C THR A 151 0.93 0.73 -7.81
N PHE A 152 0.27 1.81 -8.21
CA PHE A 152 0.94 3.11 -8.39
C PHE A 152 1.54 3.62 -7.07
N TYR A 153 0.85 3.41 -5.95
CA TYR A 153 1.34 3.75 -4.63
C TYR A 153 2.63 3.01 -4.28
N ILE A 154 2.65 1.68 -4.43
CA ILE A 154 3.82 0.85 -4.16
C ILE A 154 5.00 1.26 -5.05
N VAL A 155 4.77 1.43 -6.36
CA VAL A 155 5.81 1.84 -7.30
C VAL A 155 6.37 3.22 -6.95
N ARG A 156 5.49 4.19 -6.65
CA ARG A 156 5.95 5.55 -6.29
C ARG A 156 6.73 5.55 -4.97
N HIS A 157 6.26 4.82 -3.96
CA HIS A 157 6.99 4.63 -2.71
C HIS A 157 8.39 4.05 -2.99
N THR A 158 8.49 3.01 -3.81
CA THR A 158 9.77 2.39 -4.18
C THR A 158 10.71 3.41 -4.82
N MET A 159 10.24 4.22 -5.76
CA MET A 159 11.07 5.26 -6.39
C MET A 159 11.64 6.24 -5.36
N VAL A 160 10.81 6.74 -4.45
CA VAL A 160 11.23 7.69 -3.41
C VAL A 160 12.26 7.04 -2.49
N VAL A 161 12.00 5.83 -2.00
CA VAL A 161 12.92 5.14 -1.09
C VAL A 161 14.26 4.82 -1.75
N CYS A 162 14.25 4.37 -3.02
CA CYS A 162 15.49 4.13 -3.76
C CYS A 162 16.35 5.40 -3.87
N LEU A 163 15.73 6.55 -4.18
CA LEU A 163 16.45 7.82 -4.25
C LEU A 163 16.97 8.27 -2.88
N GLU A 164 16.17 8.14 -1.82
CA GLU A 164 16.61 8.43 -0.45
C GLU A 164 17.78 7.53 0.00
N SER A 165 17.83 6.27 -0.44
CA SER A 165 18.94 5.35 -0.14
C SER A 165 20.21 5.77 -0.87
N VAL A 166 20.12 6.14 -2.15
CA VAL A 166 21.27 6.59 -2.95
C VAL A 166 21.83 7.91 -2.44
N GLU A 167 20.98 8.84 -2.00
CA GLU A 167 21.40 10.16 -1.51
C GLU A 167 22.03 10.14 -0.11
N LYS A 168 21.85 9.05 0.65
CA LYS A 168 22.47 8.85 1.96
C LYS A 168 23.81 8.11 1.92
N ALA A 169 24.09 7.40 0.83
CA ALA A 169 25.33 6.66 0.61
C ALA A 169 26.47 7.57 0.16
#